data_AF-A0A1Y5P6X2-F1
#
_entry.id   AF-A0A1Y5P6X2-F1
#
_cell.length_a   1.000
_cell.length_b   1.000
_cell.length_c   1.000
_cell.angle_alpha   90.00
_cell.angle_beta   90.00
_cell.angle_gamma   90.00
#
_symmetry.space_group_name_H-M   'P 1'
#
loop_
_entity.id
_entity.type
_entity.pdbx_description
1 polymer ?
#
loop_
_entity_poly.entity_id
_entity_poly.type
_entity_poly.pdbx_seq_one_letter_code
_entity_poly.pdbx_strand_id
1 'polypeptide(L)' 'MEPYTPVELARLLGYSNEARPGLVVRNYLRVTYPDHVKNSRWELTEAEATDVLANVPRAQFGTDS' A
#
# COMPACT_ATOMS: atom_id res chain seq x y z
N MET A 1 -2.31 -15.37 -11.32
CA MET A 1 -2.02 -14.73 -10.02
C MET A 1 -2.92 -13.51 -9.97
N GLU A 2 -3.76 -13.39 -8.95
CA GLU A 2 -4.61 -12.19 -8.79
C GLU A 2 -3.72 -10.99 -8.46
N PRO A 3 -3.99 -9.79 -9.02
CA PRO A 3 -3.21 -8.61 -8.72
C PRO A 3 -3.36 -8.19 -7.25
N TYR A 4 -2.28 -7.71 -6.65
CA TYR A 4 -2.32 -7.20 -5.28
C TYR A 4 -3.03 -5.85 -5.24
N THR A 5 -3.87 -5.67 -4.23
CA THR A 5 -4.55 -4.39 -4.01
C THR A 5 -3.83 -3.56 -2.93
N PRO A 6 -3.92 -2.22 -2.98
CA PRO A 6 -3.37 -1.37 -1.92
C PRO A 6 -3.89 -1.69 -0.52
N VAL A 7 -5.13 -2.21 -0.43
CA VAL A 7 -5.75 -2.57 0.85
C VAL A 7 -5.08 -3.80 1.45
N GLU A 8 -4.80 -4.82 0.63
CA GLU A 8 -4.10 -6.03 1.09
C GLU A 8 -2.67 -5.70 1.53
N LEU A 9 -1.94 -4.91 0.74
CA LEU A 9 -0.58 -4.49 1.10
C LEU A 9 -0.56 -3.65 2.38
N ALA A 10 -1.53 -2.74 2.56
CA ALA A 10 -1.64 -1.97 3.79
C ALA A 10 -1.88 -2.87 5.01
N ARG A 11 -2.73 -3.89 4.89
CA ARG A 11 -2.93 -4.89 5.96
C ARG A 11 -1.66 -5.68 6.26
N LEU A 12 -0.91 -6.10 5.25
CA LEU A 12 0.39 -6.79 5.44
C LEU A 12 1.42 -5.92 6.16
N LEU A 13 1.34 -4.60 5.96
CA LEU A 13 2.16 -3.61 6.64
C LEU A 13 1.64 -3.23 8.03
N GLY A 14 0.50 -3.78 8.47
CA GLY A 14 -0.11 -3.54 9.77
C GLY A 14 -1.08 -2.35 9.82
N TYR A 15 -1.38 -1.72 8.68
CA TYR A 15 -2.38 -0.65 8.58
C TYR A 15 -3.80 -1.21 8.48
N SER A 16 -4.39 -1.57 9.62
CA SER A 16 -5.76 -2.07 9.73
C SER A 16 -6.78 -1.00 10.13
N ASN A 17 -6.32 0.08 10.78
CA ASN A 17 -7.18 1.13 11.37
C ASN A 17 -7.20 2.44 10.57
N GLU A 18 -6.86 2.40 9.28
CA GLU A 18 -6.92 3.60 8.45
C GLU A 18 -8.38 4.04 8.24
N ALA A 19 -8.65 5.35 8.35
CA ALA A 19 -9.96 5.92 8.00
C ALA A 19 -10.35 5.63 6.53
N ARG A 20 -9.35 5.40 5.67
CA ARG A 20 -9.51 4.93 4.29
C ARG A 20 -8.57 3.74 4.09
N PRO A 21 -9.07 2.51 3.91
CA PRO A 21 -8.20 1.35 3.74
C PRO A 21 -7.28 1.50 2.52
N GLY A 22 -5.99 1.21 2.71
CA GLY A 22 -4.96 1.31 1.69
C GLY A 22 -4.48 2.73 1.42
N LEU A 23 -4.75 3.71 2.28
CA LEU A 23 -4.42 5.11 2.02
C LEU A 23 -2.91 5.32 1.98
N VAL A 24 -2.17 4.78 2.95
CA VAL A 24 -0.70 4.91 3.02
C VAL A 24 -0.07 4.33 1.75
N VAL A 25 -0.49 3.13 1.34
CA VAL A 25 0.02 2.49 0.12
C VAL A 25 -0.36 3.29 -1.14
N ARG A 26 -1.60 3.78 -1.25
CA ARG A 26 -2.01 4.62 -2.39
C ARG A 26 -1.24 5.94 -2.45
N ASN A 27 -0.88 6.52 -1.32
CA ASN A 27 -0.08 7.75 -1.29
C ASN A 27 1.33 7.48 -1.80
N TYR A 28 1.95 6.38 -1.39
CA TYR A 28 3.24 5.95 -1.94
C TYR A 28 3.15 5.73 -3.46
N LEU A 29 2.19 4.92 -3.91
CA LEU A 29 2.01 4.61 -5.33
C LEU A 29 1.78 5.83 -6.21
N ARG A 30 1.06 6.85 -5.71
CA ARG A 30 0.87 8.12 -6.45
C ARG A 30 2.14 8.94 -6.62
N VAL A 31 3.09 8.82 -5.69
CA VAL A 31 4.38 9.49 -5.78
C VAL A 31 5.32 8.69 -6.68
N THR A 32 5.34 7.37 -6.54
CA THR A 32 6.20 6.46 -7.29
C THR A 32 5.78 6.31 -8.76
N TYR A 33 4.46 6.28 -9.03
CA TYR A 33 3.88 6.09 -10.36
C TYR A 33 2.94 7.27 -10.71
N PRO A 34 3.51 8.47 -11.00
CA PRO A 34 2.71 9.67 -11.24
C PRO A 34 1.87 9.58 -12.53
N ASP A 35 2.28 8.74 -13.48
CA ASP A 35 1.58 8.53 -14.76
C ASP A 35 0.35 7.62 -14.64
N HIS A 36 0.09 7.06 -13.44
CA HIS A 36 -1.09 6.21 -13.24
C HIS A 36 -2.39 6.97 -13.48
N VAL A 37 -3.30 6.34 -14.23
CA VAL A 37 -4.57 6.96 -14.62
C VAL A 37 -5.40 7.32 -13.40
N LYS A 38 -5.73 8.60 -13.28
CA LYS A 38 -6.56 9.12 -12.17
C LYS A 38 -7.89 8.37 -12.10
N ASN A 39 -8.27 7.94 -10.90
CA ASN A 39 -9.46 7.13 -10.59
C ASN A 39 -9.47 5.69 -11.13
N SER A 40 -8.40 5.23 -11.79
CA SER A 40 -8.25 3.82 -12.14
C SER A 40 -7.93 2.99 -10.89
N ARG A 41 -8.31 1.71 -10.91
CA ARG A 41 -7.96 0.74 -9.86
C ARG A 41 -6.44 0.55 -9.85
N TRP A 42 -5.92 0.28 -8.65
CA TRP A 42 -4.53 -0.14 -8.48
C TRP A 42 -4.54 -1.67 -8.44
N GLU A 43 -4.03 -2.26 -9.52
CA GLU A 43 -3.86 -3.71 -9.69
C GLU A 43 -2.37 -3.95 -9.82
N LEU A 44 -1.73 -4.29 -8.70
CA LEU A 44 -0.28 -4.35 -8.60
C LEU A 44 0.22 -5.74 -8.94
N THR A 45 1.26 -5.78 -9.76
CA THR A 45 2.06 -6.99 -10.00
C THR A 45 2.85 -7.38 -8.74
N GLU A 46 3.37 -8.61 -8.71
CA GLU A 46 4.20 -9.09 -7.61
C GLU A 46 5.46 -8.21 -7.39
N ALA A 47 6.03 -7.68 -8.47
CA ALA A 47 7.19 -6.79 -8.40
C ALA A 47 6.83 -5.46 -7.72
N GLU A 48 5.71 -4.84 -8.12
CA GLU A 48 5.22 -3.59 -7.50
C GLU A 48 4.78 -3.81 -6.04
N ALA A 49 4.18 -4.96 -5.75
CA ALA A 49 3.85 -5.34 -4.38
C ALA A 49 5.11 -5.47 -3.51
N THR A 50 6.16 -6.09 -4.04
CA THR A 50 7.46 -6.21 -3.34
C THR A 50 8.09 -4.84 -3.10
N ASP A 51 8.05 -3.95 -4.09
CA ASP A 51 8.53 -2.58 -3.97
C ASP A 51 7.77 -1.81 -2.86
N VAL A 52 6.45 -1.92 -2.83
CA VAL A 52 5.62 -1.34 -1.77
C VAL A 52 6.01 -1.88 -0.40
N LEU A 53 6.18 -3.19 -0.26
CA LEU A 53 6.52 -3.82 1.02
C LEU A 53 7.93 -3.44 1.52
N ALA A 54 8.85 -3.11 0.61
CA ALA A 54 10.20 -2.68 0.94
C ALA A 54 10.27 -1.19 1.33
N ASN A 55 9.45 -0.34 0.69
CA ASN A 55 9.57 1.12 0.80
C ASN A 55 8.51 1.78 1.69
N VAL A 56 7.33 1.18 1.84
CA VAL A 56 6.29 1.72 2.71
C VAL A 56 6.60 1.33 4.16
N PRO A 57 6.67 2.30 5.09
CA PRO A 57 6.88 2.01 6.49
C PRO A 57 5.83 1.03 7.03
N ARG A 58 6.23 0.15 7.95
CA ARG A 58 5.26 -0.67 8.68
C ARG A 58 4.54 0.18 9.72
N ALA A 59 3.25 -0.10 9.93
CA ALA A 59 2.54 0.46 11.07
C ALA A 59 3.26 0.00 12.34
N GLN A 60 3.85 0.95 13.07
CA GLN A 60 4.38 0.66 14.39
C GLN A 60 3.17 0.31 15.25
N PHE A 61 2.99 -0.98 15.56
CA PHE A 61 2.27 -1.34 16.78
C PHE A 61 3.03 -0.64 17.88
N GLY A 62 2.36 0.25 18.64
CA GLY A 62 2.99 0.94 19.75
C GLY A 62 3.56 -0.09 20.72
N THR A 63 4.85 -0.38 20.60
CA THR A 63 5.68 -0.85 21.71
C THR A 63 6.07 0.38 22.51
N ASP A 64 5.09 0.94 23.20
CA ASP A 64 5.30 1.75 24.38
C ASP A 64 4.34 1.20 25.43
N SER A 65 4.81 0.22 26.20
CA SER A 65 4.41 -0.09 27.58
C SER A 65 5.32 -1.18 28.15
#